data_AF-A0A1P8EFU1-F1
#
_entry.id   AF-A0A1P8EFU1-F1
#
_cell.length_a   1.000
_cell.length_b   1.000
_cell.length_c   1.000
_cell.angle_alpha   90.00
_cell.angle_beta   90.00
_cell.angle_gamma   90.00
#
_symmetry.space_group_name_H-M   'P 1'
#
loop_
_entity.id
_entity.type
_entity.pdbx_description
1 polymer ?
#
loop_
_entity_poly.entity_id
_entity_poly.type
_entity_poly.pdbx_seq_one_letter_code
_entity_poly.pdbx_strand_id
1 'polypeptide(L)'
;MSNYQNGVEISKQVVELSGKVAFMLITASTASIGYILTQIKNEVWSMHIYFALYAVTLLAVSFIFGYKYLDKRISMMHINSILLQTINDKDINEQRTKLLDDLEKGVPKLRLYASIQFITFISGALVYGIYVFFGIFDKIK
;
A
#
# COMPACT_ATOMS: atom_id res chain seq x y z
N MET A 1 15.51 -30.31 6.33
CA MET A 1 14.26 -29.57 6.06
C MET A 1 13.79 -29.91 4.66
N SER A 2 12.50 -30.22 4.47
CA SER A 2 11.99 -30.54 3.13
C SER A 2 11.73 -29.27 2.32
N ASN A 3 11.82 -29.34 0.99
CA ASN A 3 11.54 -28.21 0.09
C ASN A 3 10.15 -27.58 0.32
N TYR A 4 9.19 -28.38 0.80
CA TYR A 4 7.86 -27.92 1.17
C TYR A 4 7.87 -27.01 2.42
N GLN A 5 8.65 -27.37 3.45
CA GLN A 5 8.81 -26.52 4.65
C GLN A 5 9.47 -25.19 4.31
N ASN A 6 10.49 -25.21 3.44
CA ASN A 6 11.15 -23.99 2.96
C ASN A 6 10.18 -23.08 2.18
N GLY A 7 9.33 -23.65 1.33
CA GLY A 7 8.33 -22.89 0.57
C GLY A 7 7.29 -22.20 1.46
N VAL A 8 6.81 -22.90 2.50
CA VAL A 8 5.86 -22.34 3.48
C VAL A 8 6.50 -21.21 4.29
N GLU A 9 7.77 -21.36 4.67
CA GLU A 9 8.51 -20.36 5.45
C GLU A 9 8.78 -19.08 4.63
N ILE A 10 9.19 -19.24 3.36
CA ILE A 10 9.34 -18.11 2.42
C ILE A 10 8.01 -17.36 2.25
N SER A 11 6.90 -18.08 2.09
CA SER A 11 5.58 -17.44 1.95
C SER A 11 5.21 -16.62 3.19
N LYS A 12 5.51 -17.11 4.41
CA LYS A 12 5.26 -16.36 5.65
C LYS A 12 6.10 -15.09 5.72
N GLN A 13 7.38 -15.18 5.38
CA GLN A 13 8.29 -14.03 5.36
C GLN A 13 7.84 -12.98 4.34
N VAL A 14 7.43 -13.40 3.14
CA VAL A 14 6.92 -12.49 2.09
C VAL A 14 5.68 -11.74 2.57
N VAL A 15 4.74 -12.44 3.22
CA VAL A 15 3.53 -11.82 3.77
C VAL A 15 3.86 -10.85 4.90
N GLU A 16 4.80 -11.18 5.78
CA GLU A 16 5.21 -10.27 6.86
C GLU A 16 5.89 -9.00 6.31
N LEU A 17 6.81 -9.19 5.36
CA LEU A 17 7.54 -8.11 4.71
C LEU A 17 6.60 -7.17 3.97
N SER A 18 5.63 -7.70 3.22
CA SER A 18 4.66 -6.88 2.48
C SER A 18 3.81 -6.00 3.41
N GLY A 19 3.53 -6.48 4.62
CA GLY A 19 2.88 -5.69 5.66
C GLY A 19 3.73 -4.51 6.13
N LYS A 20 5.01 -4.76 6.45
CA LYS A 20 5.96 -3.72 6.88
C LYS A 20 6.15 -2.67 5.79
N VAL A 21 6.25 -3.10 4.53
CA VAL A 21 6.37 -2.19 3.37
C VAL A 21 5.12 -1.31 3.23
N ALA A 22 3.92 -1.86 3.36
CA ALA A 22 2.69 -1.07 3.27
C ALA A 22 2.61 -0.01 4.38
N PHE A 23 2.95 -0.35 5.62
CA PHE A 23 3.02 0.61 6.73
C PHE A 23 4.07 1.70 6.47
N MET A 24 5.27 1.31 6.02
CA MET A 24 6.32 2.27 5.69
C MET A 24 5.87 3.25 4.61
N LEU A 25 5.24 2.77 3.54
CA LEU A 25 4.74 3.61 2.44
C LEU A 25 3.61 4.55 2.90
N ILE A 26 2.72 4.09 3.77
CA ILE A 26 1.68 4.93 4.39
C ILE A 26 2.32 6.05 5.19
N THR A 27 3.24 5.72 6.10
CA THR A 27 3.94 6.72 6.93
C THR A 27 4.73 7.71 6.07
N ALA A 28 5.45 7.23 5.07
CA ALA A 28 6.20 8.07 4.14
C ALA A 28 5.27 9.00 3.34
N SER A 29 4.13 8.48 2.87
CA SER A 29 3.12 9.27 2.14
C SER A 29 2.55 10.38 3.03
N THR A 30 2.16 10.05 4.28
CA THR A 30 1.63 11.04 5.23
C THR A 30 2.65 12.12 5.58
N ALA A 31 3.89 11.73 5.85
CA ALA A 31 4.98 12.68 6.13
C ALA A 31 5.25 13.59 4.92
N SER A 32 5.26 13.02 3.71
CA SER A 32 5.46 13.77 2.47
C SER A 32 4.34 14.76 2.22
N ILE A 33 3.08 14.36 2.38
CA ILE A 33 1.92 15.25 2.26
C ILE A 33 2.03 16.41 3.25
N GLY A 34 2.30 16.11 4.53
CA GLY A 34 2.47 17.14 5.56
C GLY A 34 3.58 18.13 5.21
N TYR A 35 4.73 17.63 4.76
CA TYR A 35 5.84 18.47 4.34
C TYR A 35 5.48 19.37 3.15
N ILE A 36 4.89 18.81 2.09
CA ILE A 36 4.51 19.58 0.89
C ILE A 36 3.51 20.68 1.26
N LEU A 37 2.50 20.36 2.09
CA LEU A 37 1.52 21.33 2.57
C LEU A 37 2.17 22.48 3.36
N THR A 38 3.20 22.19 4.17
CA THR A 38 3.94 23.25 4.89
C THR A 38 4.77 24.15 3.97
N GLN A 39 5.31 23.59 2.88
CA GLN A 39 6.10 24.37 1.91
C GLN A 39 5.21 25.30 1.08
N ILE A 40 4.07 24.81 0.58
CA ILE A 40 3.16 25.62 -0.25
C ILE A 40 2.40 26.70 0.54
N LYS A 41 2.28 26.57 1.87
CA LYS A 41 1.54 27.53 2.71
C LYS A 41 2.07 28.97 2.59
N ASN A 42 3.36 29.13 2.31
CA ASN A 42 4.02 30.43 2.23
C ASN A 42 4.32 30.87 0.78
N GLU A 43 3.86 30.13 -0.24
CA GLU A 43 4.09 30.48 -1.64
C GLU A 43 2.96 31.34 -2.23
N VAL A 44 3.33 32.26 -3.12
CA VAL A 44 2.39 33.04 -3.95
C VAL A 44 1.80 32.09 -5.00
N TRP A 45 0.48 32.14 -5.21
CA TRP A 45 -0.22 31.32 -6.20
C TRP A 45 0.43 31.45 -7.58
N SER A 46 1.14 30.39 -8.00
CA SER A 46 1.85 30.30 -9.27
C SER A 46 1.53 28.98 -9.96
N MET A 47 1.84 28.89 -11.26
CA MET A 47 1.62 27.67 -12.05
C MET A 47 2.40 26.46 -11.47
N HIS A 48 3.47 26.70 -10.71
CA HIS A 48 4.28 25.67 -10.05
C HIS A 48 3.52 24.95 -8.92
N ILE A 49 2.59 25.62 -8.25
CA ILE A 49 1.79 25.02 -7.17
C ILE A 49 0.94 23.84 -7.69
N TYR A 50 0.53 23.85 -8.96
CA TYR A 50 -0.22 22.73 -9.55
C TYR A 50 0.59 21.42 -9.54
N PHE A 51 1.92 21.47 -9.69
CA PHE A 51 2.76 20.29 -9.59
C PHE A 51 2.80 19.75 -8.15
N ALA A 52 2.93 20.65 -7.15
CA ALA A 52 2.88 20.25 -5.75
C ALA A 52 1.52 19.64 -5.36
N LEU A 53 0.41 20.22 -5.83
CA LEU A 53 -0.94 19.68 -5.61
C LEU A 53 -1.14 18.33 -6.29
N TYR A 54 -0.62 18.15 -7.51
CA TYR A 54 -0.67 16.87 -8.21
C TYR A 54 0.13 15.79 -7.46
N ALA A 55 1.32 16.14 -6.96
CA ALA A 55 2.11 15.24 -6.12
C ALA A 55 1.38 14.85 -4.84
N VAL A 56 0.76 15.80 -4.14
CA VAL A 56 -0.06 15.53 -2.94
C VAL A 56 -1.21 14.59 -3.27
N THR A 57 -1.87 14.79 -4.41
CA THR A 57 -2.98 13.93 -4.84
C THR A 57 -2.51 12.50 -5.06
N LEU A 58 -1.38 12.30 -5.75
CA LEU A 58 -0.79 10.98 -5.97
C LEU A 58 -0.38 10.29 -4.65
N LEU A 59 0.21 11.05 -3.72
CA LEU A 59 0.58 10.54 -2.40
C LEU A 59 -0.65 10.19 -1.55
N ALA A 60 -1.73 10.97 -1.64
CA ALA A 60 -3.00 10.68 -0.97
C ALA A 60 -3.66 9.41 -1.54
N VAL A 61 -3.61 9.24 -2.86
CA VAL A 61 -4.06 8.00 -3.51
C VAL A 61 -3.23 6.80 -3.03
N SER A 62 -1.90 6.93 -2.94
CA SER A 62 -1.03 5.91 -2.34
C SER A 62 -1.47 5.55 -0.92
N PHE A 63 -1.75 6.55 -0.07
CA PHE A 63 -2.24 6.33 1.29
C PHE A 63 -3.56 5.52 1.30
N ILE A 64 -4.54 5.89 0.47
CA ILE A 64 -5.83 5.20 0.37
C ILE A 64 -5.64 3.74 -0.04
N PHE A 65 -4.82 3.46 -1.05
CA PHE A 65 -4.55 2.09 -1.48
C PHE A 65 -3.77 1.29 -0.45
N GLY A 66 -2.86 1.92 0.30
CA GLY A 66 -2.20 1.29 1.45
C GLY A 66 -3.19 0.90 2.55
N TYR A 67 -4.16 1.78 2.85
CA TYR A 67 -5.23 1.45 3.80
C TYR A 67 -6.08 0.28 3.32
N LYS A 68 -6.52 0.30 2.05
CA LYS A 68 -7.29 -0.82 1.45
C LYS A 68 -6.53 -2.13 1.43
N TYR A 69 -5.22 -2.08 1.19
CA TYR A 69 -4.34 -3.24 1.30
C TYR A 69 -4.36 -3.82 2.72
N LEU A 70 -4.19 -2.98 3.75
CA LEU A 70 -4.20 -3.43 5.15
C LEU A 70 -5.55 -4.02 5.57
N ASP A 71 -6.65 -3.34 5.25
CA ASP A 71 -8.01 -3.81 5.53
C ASP A 71 -8.28 -5.19 4.92
N LYS A 72 -7.89 -5.36 3.64
CA LYS A 72 -8.05 -6.64 2.95
C LYS A 72 -7.12 -7.72 3.50
N ARG A 73 -5.92 -7.36 3.97
CA ARG A 73 -4.97 -8.29 4.62
C ARG A 73 -5.51 -8.80 5.95
N ILE A 74 -6.07 -7.91 6.78
CA ILE A 74 -6.72 -8.27 8.05
C ILE A 74 -7.88 -9.23 7.79
N SER A 75 -8.73 -8.90 6.80
CA SER A 75 -9.85 -9.77 6.41
C SER A 75 -9.39 -11.17 6.00
N MET A 76 -8.32 -11.29 5.22
CA MET A 76 -7.78 -12.60 4.84
C MET A 76 -7.12 -13.35 5.99
N MET A 77 -6.41 -12.66 6.90
CA MET A 77 -5.88 -13.29 8.11
C MET A 77 -6.99 -13.84 9.00
N HIS A 78 -8.10 -13.12 9.10
CA HIS A 78 -9.30 -13.58 9.82
C HIS A 78 -9.91 -14.83 9.18
N ILE A 79 -10.12 -14.82 7.85
CA ILE A 79 -10.61 -16.00 7.11
C ILE A 79 -9.67 -17.19 7.29
N ASN A 80 -8.36 -16.98 7.18
CA ASN A 80 -7.35 -18.02 7.39
C ASN A 80 -7.36 -18.56 8.83
N SER A 81 -7.59 -17.71 9.83
CA SER A 81 -7.75 -18.15 11.23
C SER A 81 -8.97 -19.04 11.41
N ILE A 82 -10.12 -18.68 10.82
CA ILE A 82 -11.34 -19.49 10.87
C ILE A 82 -11.08 -20.86 10.21
N LEU A 83 -10.45 -20.88 9.02
CA LEU A 83 -10.11 -22.12 8.32
C LEU A 83 -9.23 -23.06 9.16
N LEU A 84 -8.26 -22.51 9.90
CA LEU A 84 -7.40 -23.29 10.78
C LEU A 84 -8.13 -23.84 12.01
N GLN A 85 -9.07 -23.07 12.58
CA GLN A 85 -9.86 -23.50 13.74
C GLN A 85 -10.88 -24.57 13.36
N THR A 86 -11.45 -24.48 12.16
CA THR A 86 -12.46 -25.42 11.67
C THR A 86 -11.86 -26.69 11.04
N ILE A 87 -10.52 -26.84 11.00
CA ILE A 87 -9.84 -27.89 10.21
C ILE A 87 -10.22 -29.32 10.61
N ASN A 88 -10.54 -29.55 11.89
CA ASN A 88 -10.93 -30.85 12.44
C ASN A 88 -12.43 -31.12 12.39
N ASP A 89 -13.23 -30.12 12.01
CA ASP A 89 -14.69 -30.22 12.02
C ASP A 89 -15.18 -30.78 10.67
N LYS A 90 -15.70 -32.02 10.70
CA LYS A 90 -16.08 -32.77 9.50
C LYS A 90 -17.41 -32.33 8.89
N ASP A 91 -18.27 -31.68 9.67
CA ASP A 91 -19.62 -31.26 9.23
C ASP A 91 -19.65 -29.93 8.47
N ILE A 92 -18.51 -29.25 8.30
CA ILE A 92 -18.45 -27.85 7.82
C ILE A 92 -17.77 -27.72 6.44
N ASN A 93 -17.76 -28.80 5.64
CA ASN A 93 -17.08 -28.84 4.34
C ASN A 93 -17.56 -27.77 3.35
N GLU A 94 -18.87 -27.46 3.31
CA GLU A 94 -19.41 -26.47 2.37
C GLU A 94 -18.96 -25.03 2.72
N GLN A 95 -18.99 -24.65 4.00
CA GLN A 95 -18.53 -23.32 4.42
C GLN A 95 -17.02 -23.19 4.29
N ARG A 96 -16.27 -24.26 4.57
CA ARG A 96 -14.81 -24.30 4.37
C ARG A 96 -14.45 -24.05 2.90
N THR A 97 -15.19 -24.65 1.97
CA THR A 97 -14.97 -24.46 0.53
C THR A 97 -15.24 -23.02 0.10
N LYS A 98 -16.31 -22.39 0.62
CA LYS A 98 -16.60 -20.96 0.37
C LYS A 98 -15.51 -20.04 0.93
N LEU A 99 -15.03 -20.30 2.14
CA LEU A 99 -13.94 -19.52 2.75
C LEU A 99 -12.61 -19.66 2.00
N LEU A 100 -12.32 -20.84 1.45
CA LEU A 100 -11.15 -21.05 0.59
C LEU A 100 -11.26 -20.28 -0.73
N ASP A 101 -12.43 -20.30 -1.38
CA ASP A 101 -12.69 -19.54 -2.60
C ASP A 101 -12.58 -18.01 -2.36
N ASP A 102 -13.06 -17.52 -1.21
CA ASP A 102 -12.89 -16.13 -0.78
C ASP A 102 -11.43 -15.75 -0.53
N LEU A 103 -10.64 -16.68 0.02
CA LEU A 103 -9.20 -16.50 0.22
C LEU A 103 -8.48 -16.43 -1.13
N GLU A 104 -8.76 -17.36 -2.05
CA GLU A 104 -8.15 -17.46 -3.37
C GLU A 104 -8.45 -16.22 -4.23
N LYS A 105 -9.71 -15.76 -4.22
CA LYS A 105 -10.11 -14.49 -4.88
C LYS A 105 -9.56 -13.25 -4.18
N GLY A 106 -9.24 -13.35 -2.89
CA GLY A 106 -8.70 -12.28 -2.08
C GLY A 106 -7.25 -11.95 -2.43
N VAL A 107 -6.39 -12.96 -2.51
CA VAL A 107 -4.94 -12.83 -2.72
C VAL A 107 -4.54 -11.93 -3.92
N PRO A 108 -5.13 -12.07 -5.12
CA PRO A 108 -4.78 -11.19 -6.25
C PRO A 108 -5.15 -9.72 -6.00
N LYS A 109 -6.21 -9.45 -5.24
CA LYS A 109 -6.61 -8.07 -4.87
C LYS A 109 -5.60 -7.42 -3.92
N LEU A 110 -5.01 -8.18 -2.99
CA LEU A 110 -3.91 -7.69 -2.15
C LEU A 110 -2.73 -7.22 -3.01
N ARG A 111 -2.33 -8.04 -3.98
CA ARG A 111 -1.22 -7.70 -4.88
C ARG A 111 -1.54 -6.45 -5.71
N LEU A 112 -2.77 -6.33 -6.20
CA LEU A 112 -3.22 -5.16 -6.94
C LEU A 112 -3.11 -3.87 -6.09
N TYR A 113 -3.65 -3.87 -4.87
CA TYR A 113 -3.61 -2.69 -4.00
C TYR A 113 -2.17 -2.29 -3.62
N ALA A 114 -1.31 -3.27 -3.33
CA ALA A 114 0.11 -3.00 -3.07
C ALA A 114 0.82 -2.40 -4.29
N SER A 115 0.52 -2.90 -5.48
CA SER A 115 1.12 -2.40 -6.73
C SER A 115 0.69 -0.97 -7.01
N ILE A 116 -0.60 -0.67 -6.87
CA ILE A 116 -1.14 0.68 -7.08
C ILE A 116 -0.58 1.65 -6.04
N GLN A 117 -0.52 1.26 -4.76
CA GLN A 117 0.10 2.04 -3.70
C GLN A 117 1.55 2.41 -4.06
N PHE A 118 2.35 1.43 -4.48
CA PHE A 118 3.75 1.66 -4.83
C PHE A 118 3.91 2.59 -6.03
N ILE A 119 3.15 2.35 -7.11
CA ILE A 119 3.22 3.17 -8.33
C ILE A 119 2.83 4.61 -8.05
N THR A 120 1.74 4.82 -7.30
CA THR A 120 1.25 6.17 -6.96
C THR A 120 2.19 6.89 -6.01
N PHE A 121 2.82 6.18 -5.06
CA PHE A 121 3.85 6.74 -4.20
C PHE A 121 5.06 7.25 -4.99
N ILE A 122 5.65 6.39 -5.83
CA ILE A 122 6.82 6.74 -6.63
C ILE A 122 6.49 7.88 -7.60
N SER A 123 5.32 7.83 -8.24
CA SER A 123 4.88 8.89 -9.15
C SER A 123 4.71 10.22 -8.41
N GLY A 124 4.09 10.20 -7.22
CA GLY A 124 3.93 11.40 -6.39
C GLY A 124 5.28 11.99 -5.95
N ALA A 125 6.21 11.14 -5.54
CA ALA A 125 7.56 11.56 -5.17
C ALA A 125 8.34 12.16 -6.36
N LEU A 126 8.22 11.56 -7.55
CA LEU A 126 8.86 12.08 -8.78
C LEU A 126 8.29 13.43 -9.19
N VAL A 127 6.96 13.58 -9.20
CA VAL A 127 6.30 14.86 -9.50
C VAL A 127 6.74 15.94 -8.51
N TYR A 128 6.82 15.60 -7.22
CA TYR A 128 7.31 16.56 -6.22
C TYR A 128 8.78 16.92 -6.45
N GLY A 129 9.63 15.95 -6.80
CA GLY A 129 11.01 16.21 -7.17
C GLY A 129 11.12 17.21 -8.32
N ILE A 130 10.31 17.01 -9.37
CA ILE A 130 10.23 17.94 -10.51
C ILE A 130 9.82 19.35 -10.07
N TYR A 131 8.81 19.46 -9.19
CA TYR A 131 8.40 20.74 -8.61
C TYR A 131 9.54 21.46 -7.88
N VAL A 132 10.29 20.74 -7.03
CA VAL A 132 11.44 21.31 -6.31
C VAL A 132 12.53 21.76 -7.28
N PHE A 133 12.83 20.96 -8.31
CA PHE A 133 13.81 21.34 -9.33
C PHE A 133 13.42 22.62 -10.06
N PHE A 134 12.16 22.75 -10.52
CA PHE A 134 11.69 23.98 -11.16
C PHE A 134 11.74 25.19 -10.22
N GLY A 135 11.35 25.02 -8.95
CA GLY A 135 11.42 26.08 -7.94
C GLY A 135 12.84 26.57 -7.64
N ILE A 136 13.86 25.71 -7.77
CA ILE A 136 15.27 26.11 -7.64
C ILE A 136 15.71 26.93 -8.86
N PHE A 137 15.39 26.48 -10.08
CA PHE A 137 15.79 27.17 -11.31
C PHE A 137 15.15 28.55 -11.46
N ASP A 138 13.89 28.71 -11.05
CA ASP A 138 13.22 30.02 -11.11
C ASP A 138 13.75 31.01 -10.06
N LYS A 139 14.30 30.54 -8.94
CA LYS A 139 14.95 31.39 -7.92
C LYS A 139 16.37 31.82 -8.28
N ILE A 140 16.97 31.23 -9.33
CA ILE A 140 18.32 31.57 -9.81
C ILE A 140 18.28 32.71 -10.86
N LYS A 141 17.09 33.10 -11.33
CA LYS A 141 16.89 34.31 -12.15
C LYS A 141 16.62 35.54 -11.30
#